data_AF-A0A917W559-F1
#
_entry.id   AF-A0A917W559-F1
#
_cell.length_a   1.000
_cell.length_b   1.000
_cell.length_c   1.000
_cell.angle_alpha   90.00
_cell.angle_beta   90.00
_cell.angle_gamma   90.00
#
_symmetry.space_group_name_H-M   'P 1'
#
loop_
_entity.id
_entity.type
_entity.pdbx_description
1 polymer ?
#
loop_
_entity_poly.entity_id
_entity_poly.type
_entity_poly.pdbx_seq_one_letter_code
_entity_poly.pdbx_strand_id
1 'polypeptide(L)' 'MTVEAAGQPGPDAGMDEPEVALYTAERLDVLLEIAELPLSPQRKEKLLETLPDLDQKVAKIRSVALGETPPATAFDARWS' A
#
# COMPACT_ATOMS: atom_id res chain seq x y z
N MET A 1 3.44 52.98 -1.55
CA MET A 1 2.49 52.22 -2.39
C MET A 1 3.15 50.88 -2.63
N THR A 2 2.87 49.93 -1.74
CA THR A 2 3.57 48.64 -1.69
C THR A 2 2.73 47.63 -2.44
N VAL A 3 3.27 47.09 -3.53
CA VAL A 3 2.70 45.97 -4.29
C VAL A 3 3.63 44.80 -4.07
N GLU A 4 3.23 43.81 -3.28
CA GLU A 4 3.81 42.47 -3.36
C GLU A 4 2.77 41.38 -3.05
N ALA A 5 2.62 40.54 -4.08
CA ALA A 5 2.30 39.12 -4.10
C ALA A 5 1.07 38.61 -3.33
N ALA A 6 -0.01 38.42 -4.10
CA ALA A 6 -0.99 37.37 -3.85
C ALA A 6 -0.25 36.03 -3.68
N GLY A 7 -0.38 35.45 -2.49
CA GLY A 7 0.15 34.11 -2.18
C GLY A 7 -0.40 33.10 -3.18
N GLN A 8 0.52 32.39 -3.84
CA GLN A 8 0.23 31.29 -4.74
C GLN A 8 -0.70 30.27 -4.08
N PRO A 9 -1.66 29.69 -4.84
CA PRO A 9 -2.39 28.53 -4.39
C PRO A 9 -1.38 27.43 -4.06
N GLY A 10 -1.42 26.92 -2.83
CA GLY A 10 -0.59 25.80 -2.40
C GLY A 10 -0.77 24.59 -3.34
N PRO A 11 0.21 23.68 -3.40
CA PRO A 11 0.10 22.47 -4.19
C PRO A 11 -0.91 21.53 -3.54
N ASP A 12 -2.20 21.75 -3.81
CA ASP A 12 -3.24 20.75 -3.65
C ASP A 12 -3.56 20.23 -5.06
N ALA A 13 -2.70 19.34 -5.57
CA ALA A 13 -2.90 18.67 -6.85
C ALA A 13 -2.02 17.43 -6.93
N GLY A 14 -2.48 16.38 -6.26
CA GLY A 14 -1.89 15.06 -6.35
C GLY A 14 -2.41 14.19 -5.23
N MET A 15 -3.70 13.82 -5.26
CA MET A 15 -4.00 12.50 -4.74
C MET A 15 -3.15 11.57 -5.58
N ASP A 16 -2.04 11.08 -5.01
CA ASP A 16 -1.37 9.89 -5.51
C ASP A 16 -2.46 8.82 -5.60
N GLU A 17 -3.07 8.67 -6.78
CA GLU A 17 -3.86 7.49 -7.07
C GLU A 17 -2.99 6.32 -6.65
N PRO A 18 -3.50 5.38 -5.84
CA PRO A 18 -2.69 4.27 -5.40
C PRO A 18 -2.21 3.59 -6.67
N GLU A 19 -0.93 3.78 -6.99
CA GLU A 19 -0.29 3.14 -8.12
C GLU A 19 -0.45 1.65 -7.82
N VAL A 20 -1.43 1.04 -8.47
CA VAL A 20 -1.74 -0.37 -8.27
C VAL A 20 -0.46 -1.06 -8.68
N ALA A 21 0.28 -1.58 -7.71
CA ALA A 21 1.58 -2.14 -7.98
C ALA A 21 1.33 -3.32 -8.91
N LEU A 22 1.68 -3.16 -10.19
CA LEU A 22 1.57 -4.24 -11.15
C LEU A 22 2.50 -5.36 -10.66
N TYR A 23 1.90 -6.42 -10.13
CA TYR A 23 2.65 -7.59 -9.71
C TYR A 23 3.16 -8.30 -10.96
N THR A 24 4.40 -8.00 -11.31
CA THR A 24 5.17 -8.77 -12.30
C THR A 24 5.60 -10.11 -11.71
N ALA A 25 5.83 -11.11 -12.55
CA ALA A 25 6.39 -12.40 -12.14
C ALA A 25 7.72 -12.24 -11.37
N GLU A 26 8.59 -11.33 -11.82
CA GLU A 26 9.89 -11.04 -11.19
C GLU A 26 9.73 -10.56 -9.74
N ARG A 27 8.79 -9.62 -9.51
CA ARG A 27 8.49 -9.12 -8.17
C ARG A 27 7.90 -10.21 -7.26
N LEU A 28 7.06 -11.09 -7.80
CA LEU A 28 6.53 -12.22 -7.04
C LEU A 28 7.65 -13.18 -6.62
N ASP A 29 8.61 -13.46 -7.51
CA ASP A 29 9.74 -14.34 -7.20
C ASP A 29 10.60 -13.79 -6.05
N VAL A 30 10.90 -12.48 -6.06
CA VAL A 30 11.63 -11.82 -4.95
C VAL A 30 10.88 -11.92 -3.63
N LEU A 31 9.55 -11.70 -3.65
CA LEU A 31 8.73 -11.80 -2.43
C LEU A 31 8.69 -13.23 -1.88
N LEU A 32 8.63 -14.23 -2.75
CA LEU A 32 8.63 -15.64 -2.36
C LEU A 32 9.99 -16.07 -1.79
N GLU A 33 11.08 -15.53 -2.31
CA GLU A 33 12.43 -15.75 -1.77
C GLU A 33 12.57 -15.16 -0.36
N ILE A 34 12.17 -13.90 -0.14
CA ILE A 34 12.20 -13.26 1.18
C ILE A 34 11.35 -14.01 2.20
N ALA A 35 10.21 -14.55 1.77
CA ALA A 35 9.31 -15.31 2.62
C ALA A 35 9.71 -16.78 2.79
N GLU A 36 10.81 -17.23 2.16
CA GLU A 36 11.26 -18.63 2.12
C GLU A 36 10.15 -19.61 1.68
N LEU A 37 9.33 -19.21 0.70
CA LEU A 37 8.17 -19.96 0.22
C LEU A 37 8.40 -20.51 -1.20
N PRO A 38 8.96 -21.72 -1.34
CA PRO A 38 9.10 -22.36 -2.65
C PRO A 38 7.72 -22.79 -3.17
N LEU A 39 7.26 -22.14 -4.24
CA LEU A 39 6.01 -22.46 -4.92
C LEU A 39 6.25 -23.04 -6.31
N SER A 40 5.39 -23.98 -6.71
CA SER A 40 5.39 -24.48 -8.10
C SER A 40 4.92 -23.39 -9.07
N PRO A 41 5.31 -23.44 -10.36
CA PRO A 41 4.93 -22.44 -11.36
C PRO A 41 3.41 -22.20 -11.43
N GLN A 42 2.62 -23.28 -11.36
CA GLN A 42 1.15 -23.21 -11.39
C GLN A 42 0.56 -22.45 -10.19
N ARG A 43 1.20 -22.53 -9.02
CA ARG A 43 0.76 -21.76 -7.83
C ARG A 43 1.17 -20.30 -7.94
N LYS A 44 2.34 -20.01 -8.52
CA LYS A 44 2.79 -18.64 -8.78
C LYS A 44 1.85 -17.92 -9.76
N GLU A 45 1.45 -18.60 -10.84
CA GLU A 45 0.51 -18.06 -11.82
C GLU A 45 -0.85 -17.71 -11.19
N LYS A 46 -1.43 -18.62 -10.42
CA LYS A 46 -2.66 -18.32 -9.65
C LYS A 46 -2.49 -17.17 -8.67
N LEU A 47 -1.32 -17.03 -8.04
CA LEU A 47 -1.03 -15.91 -7.16
C LEU A 47 -1.03 -14.59 -7.92
N LEU A 48 -0.38 -14.53 -9.09
CA LEU A 48 -0.39 -13.35 -9.95
C LEU A 48 -1.79 -12.92 -10.37
N GLU A 49 -2.71 -13.86 -10.57
CA GLU A 49 -4.12 -13.56 -10.85
C GLU A 49 -4.84 -12.93 -9.64
N THR A 50 -4.51 -13.37 -8.42
CA THR A 50 -5.22 -12.95 -7.19
C THR A 50 -4.67 -11.69 -6.52
N LEU A 51 -3.39 -11.38 -6.75
CA LEU A 51 -2.71 -10.26 -6.09
C LEU A 51 -3.33 -8.88 -6.41
N PRO A 52 -3.76 -8.58 -7.65
CA PRO A 52 -4.44 -7.32 -7.95
C PRO A 52 -5.71 -7.09 -7.11
N ASP A 53 -6.51 -8.14 -6.90
CA ASP A 53 -7.72 -8.06 -6.08
C ASP A 53 -7.41 -7.79 -4.61
N LEU A 54 -6.32 -8.37 -4.09
CA LEU A 54 -5.84 -8.12 -2.74
C LEU A 54 -5.36 -6.68 -2.59
N ASP A 55 -4.63 -6.17 -3.58
CA ASP A 55 -4.13 -4.79 -3.57
C ASP A 55 -5.26 -3.77 -3.57
N GLN A 56 -6.32 -3.99 -4.36
CA GLN A 56 -7.51 -3.15 -4.31
C GLN A 56 -8.17 -3.13 -2.93
N LYS A 57 -8.18 -4.26 -2.22
CA LYS A 57 -8.71 -4.33 -0.86
C LYS A 57 -7.81 -3.57 0.14
N VAL A 58 -6.50 -3.69 0.00
CA VAL A 58 -5.53 -2.95 0.83
C VAL A 58 -5.62 -1.45 0.56
N ALA A 59 -5.77 -1.03 -0.71
CA ALA A 59 -5.94 0.38 -1.07
C ALA A 59 -7.15 1.02 -0.36
N LYS A 60 -8.28 0.31 -0.24
CA LYS A 60 -9.44 0.76 0.54
C LYS A 60 -9.16 0.97 2.03
N ILE A 61 -8.25 0.18 2.60
CA ILE A 61 -7.82 0.36 4.00
C ILE A 61 -6.88 1.57 4.10
N ARG A 62 -5.95 1.72 3.15
CA ARG A 62 -5.02 2.85 3.12
C ARG A 62 -5.71 4.20 2.94
N SER A 63 -6.88 4.24 2.30
CA SER A 63 -7.68 5.46 2.17
C SER A 63 -8.36 5.90 3.48
N VAL A 64 -8.28 5.10 4.56
CA VAL A 64 -8.84 5.50 5.86
C VAL A 64 -7.92 6.52 6.52
N ALA A 65 -8.44 7.71 6.80
CA ALA A 65 -7.73 8.73 7.55
C ALA A 65 -7.58 8.29 9.02
N LEU A 66 -6.36 7.94 9.42
CA LEU A 66 -6.06 7.51 10.79
C LEU A 66 -5.88 8.68 11.77
N GLY A 67 -5.65 9.90 11.29
CA GLY A 67 -5.37 11.06 12.17
C GLY A 67 -4.17 10.79 13.08
N GLU A 68 -4.27 11.14 14.36
CA GLU A 68 -3.25 10.85 15.38
C GLU A 68 -3.40 9.45 16.01
N THR A 69 -4.13 8.52 15.38
CA THR A 69 -4.33 7.18 15.94
C THR A 69 -2.98 6.45 16.01
N PRO A 70 -2.46 6.14 17.21
CA PRO A 70 -1.21 5.41 17.34
C PRO A 70 -1.38 3.97 16.82
N PRO A 71 -0.34 3.35 16.25
CA PRO A 71 -0.39 1.96 15.85
C PRO A 71 -0.68 1.08 17.07
N ALA A 72 -1.47 0.03 16.87
CA ALA A 72 -1.73 -0.94 17.91
C ALA A 72 -0.40 -1.57 18.36
N THR A 73 -0.06 -1.43 19.64
CA THR A 73 1.10 -2.11 20.22
C THR A 73 0.71 -3.57 20.47
N ALA A 74 1.47 -4.51 19.91
CA ALA A 74 1.21 -5.94 20.08
C ALA A 74 1.34 -6.34 21.57
N PHE A 75 0.34 -7.09 22.04
CA PHE A 75 0.15 -7.67 23.38
C PHE A 75 -0.59 -6.80 24.41
N ASP A 76 -1.92 -6.95 24.43
CA ASP A 76 -2.74 -6.65 25.61
C ASP A 76 -2.82 -7.92 26.46
N ALA A 77 -2.18 -7.91 27.65
CA ALA A 77 -2.19 -9.04 28.58
C ALA A 77 -3.60 -9.41 29.10
N ARG A 78 -4.64 -8.63 28.78
CA ARG A 78 -6.04 -8.96 29.09
C ARG A 78 -6.66 -9.98 28.13
N TRP A 79 -5.96 -10.34 27.05
CA TRP A 79 -6.45 -11.29 26.05
C TRP A 79 -5.82 -12.69 26.19
N SER A 80 -5.12 -12.97 27.31
CA SER A 80 -4.61 -14.29 27.70
C SER A 80 -5.51 -14.98 28.73
#